data_AF-A0A7X6XQG5-F1
#
_entry.id   AF-A0A7X6XQG5-F1
#
_cell.length_a   1.000
_cell.length_b   1.000
_cell.length_c   1.000
_cell.angle_alpha   90.00
_cell.angle_beta   90.00
_cell.angle_gamma   90.00
#
_symmetry.space_group_name_H-M   'P 1'
#
loop_
_entity.id
_entity.type
_entity.pdbx_description
1 polymer ?
#
loop_
_entity_poly.entity_id
_entity_poly.type
_entity_poly.pdbx_seq_one_letter_code
_entity_poly.pdbx_strand_id
1 'polypeptide(L)'
;MRGAGVVAVRRLRETGWLLLAVAITAGAVGGCGSGGAAPPRQAVVSPSVGEERQQIMAGVFDLLETVGMTYWADYGRQFLHTGRILPADFSTKTANRFGLSGYDAIAHLPEGRIYVDVTTWTGMPPRMLATVMLDELCHFYFNTSNHEDYYRLDRELRRAWSARYGRPFSEIGPGDEVYLEWWRRFAPKAYHRWQKQQTPEP
;
A
#
# COMPACT_ATOMS: atom_id res chain seq x y z
N MET A 1 -56.34 -8.72 -12.86
CA MET A 1 -54.92 -8.54 -13.22
C MET A 1 -54.05 -9.13 -12.11
N ARG A 2 -52.89 -9.68 -12.49
CA ARG A 2 -52.11 -10.72 -11.80
C ARG A 2 -51.38 -10.22 -10.54
N GLY A 3 -51.10 -11.15 -9.64
CA GLY A 3 -50.13 -11.00 -8.55
C GLY A 3 -49.98 -12.27 -7.72
N ALA A 4 -49.28 -13.27 -8.26
CA ALA A 4 -48.85 -14.47 -7.55
C ALA A 4 -47.37 -14.70 -7.83
N GLY A 5 -46.64 -15.22 -6.83
CA GLY A 5 -45.44 -16.03 -7.08
C GLY A 5 -44.17 -15.56 -6.38
N VAL A 6 -43.82 -16.28 -5.32
CA VAL A 6 -42.55 -16.28 -4.60
C VAL A 6 -41.50 -17.14 -5.37
N VAL A 7 -40.22 -16.90 -5.06
CA VAL A 7 -39.09 -17.86 -4.96
C VAL A 7 -37.91 -17.58 -5.90
N ALA A 8 -36.74 -17.54 -5.25
CA ALA A 8 -35.39 -17.32 -5.75
C ALA A 8 -34.84 -18.43 -6.66
N VAL A 9 -33.93 -18.07 -7.57
CA VAL A 9 -32.95 -18.98 -8.17
C VAL A 9 -31.58 -18.30 -8.34
N ARG A 10 -30.64 -18.77 -7.51
CA ARG A 10 -29.21 -19.07 -7.74
C ARG A 10 -28.52 -18.66 -9.07
N ARG A 11 -27.31 -18.10 -8.88
CA ARG A 11 -26.02 -18.29 -9.61
C ARG A 11 -26.00 -18.22 -11.16
N LEU A 12 -25.27 -17.22 -11.65
CA LEU A 12 -24.38 -17.23 -12.83
C LEU A 12 -23.31 -16.14 -12.53
N ARG A 13 -22.11 -16.46 -12.01
CA ARG A 13 -20.89 -16.74 -12.78
C ARG A 13 -21.07 -16.52 -14.28
N GLU A 14 -20.55 -15.41 -14.81
CA GLU A 14 -19.65 -15.34 -15.97
C GLU A 14 -19.49 -13.88 -16.47
N THR A 15 -18.23 -13.47 -16.60
CA THR A 15 -17.66 -12.46 -17.52
C THR A 15 -18.55 -11.35 -18.09
N GLY A 16 -18.22 -10.10 -17.73
CA GLY A 16 -18.71 -8.92 -18.44
C GLY A 16 -18.09 -7.64 -17.90
N TRP A 17 -16.82 -7.38 -18.24
CA TRP A 17 -16.23 -6.05 -18.07
C TRP A 17 -16.95 -5.08 -19.02
N LEU A 18 -17.88 -4.29 -18.50
CA LEU A 18 -18.46 -3.16 -19.20
C LEU A 18 -17.59 -1.92 -18.94
N LEU A 19 -16.78 -1.59 -19.95
CA LEU A 19 -16.14 -0.29 -20.11
C LEU A 19 -17.24 0.75 -20.35
N LEU A 20 -17.37 1.72 -19.44
CA LEU A 20 -18.13 2.93 -19.69
C LEU A 20 -17.16 4.10 -19.82
N ALA A 21 -16.92 4.50 -21.07
CA ALA A 21 -16.30 5.77 -21.42
C ALA A 21 -17.31 6.90 -21.15
N VAL A 22 -16.92 7.89 -20.35
CA VAL A 22 -17.68 9.14 -20.21
C VAL A 22 -16.94 10.22 -20.98
N ALA A 23 -17.60 10.73 -22.01
CA ALA A 23 -17.19 11.89 -22.78
C ALA A 23 -17.40 13.17 -21.94
N ILE A 24 -16.37 14.01 -21.85
CA ILE A 24 -16.48 15.36 -21.27
C ILE A 24 -16.77 16.32 -22.42
N THR A 25 -18.01 16.82 -22.49
CA THR A 25 -18.37 17.97 -23.32
C THR A 25 -17.91 19.25 -22.65
N ALA A 26 -17.03 19.98 -23.33
CA ALA A 26 -16.66 21.35 -23.00
C ALA A 26 -17.87 22.28 -23.15
N GLY A 27 -18.16 23.05 -22.10
CA GLY A 27 -19.09 24.17 -22.11
C GLY A 27 -18.46 25.33 -21.38
N ALA A 28 -17.95 26.30 -22.14
CA ALA A 28 -17.46 27.57 -21.62
C ALA A 28 -18.65 28.51 -21.32
N VAL A 29 -18.66 29.11 -20.14
CA VAL A 29 -19.38 30.37 -19.89
C VAL A 29 -18.44 31.29 -19.12
N GLY A 30 -18.21 32.48 -19.67
CA GLY A 30 -17.28 33.48 -19.15
C GLY A 30 -17.81 34.25 -17.94
N GLY A 31 -16.86 34.84 -17.21
CA GLY A 31 -17.10 35.81 -16.14
C GLY A 31 -15.77 36.32 -15.58
N CYS A 32 -15.41 37.55 -15.95
CA CYS A 32 -14.22 38.26 -15.48
C CYS A 32 -14.47 38.84 -14.08
N GLY A 33 -13.54 38.64 -13.14
CA GLY A 33 -13.60 39.19 -11.78
C GLY A 33 -12.34 38.89 -10.98
N SER A 34 -11.61 39.95 -10.66
CA SER A 34 -10.28 40.03 -10.04
C SER A 34 -10.16 39.46 -8.62
N GLY A 35 -9.05 38.76 -8.36
CA GLY A 35 -8.62 38.31 -7.03
C GLY A 35 -7.74 37.07 -7.14
N GLY A 36 -6.45 37.25 -7.45
CA GLY A 36 -5.51 36.17 -7.72
C GLY A 36 -5.22 35.30 -6.50
N ALA A 37 -6.12 34.37 -6.19
CA ALA A 37 -5.76 33.15 -5.49
C ALA A 37 -5.09 32.24 -6.53
N ALA A 38 -3.83 31.86 -6.26
CA ALA A 38 -3.17 30.81 -7.03
C ALA A 38 -4.13 29.61 -7.13
N PRO A 39 -4.34 29.03 -8.32
CA PRO A 39 -5.23 27.88 -8.44
C PRO A 39 -4.77 26.83 -7.43
N PRO A 40 -5.69 26.11 -6.76
CA PRO A 40 -5.28 24.97 -5.95
C PRO A 40 -4.47 24.10 -6.89
N ARG A 41 -3.18 23.93 -6.59
CA ARG A 41 -2.34 22.98 -7.31
C ARG A 41 -3.15 21.70 -7.31
N GLN A 42 -3.63 21.29 -8.48
CA GLN A 42 -4.23 19.98 -8.64
C GLN A 42 -3.25 19.03 -7.97
N ALA A 43 -3.73 18.31 -6.95
CA ALA A 43 -2.93 17.29 -6.31
C ALA A 43 -2.42 16.42 -7.46
N VAL A 44 -1.12 16.51 -7.72
CA VAL A 44 -0.48 15.71 -8.74
C VAL A 44 -0.59 14.29 -8.21
N VAL A 45 -1.65 13.60 -8.60
CA VAL A 45 -1.74 12.15 -8.45
C VAL A 45 -0.66 11.64 -9.38
N SER A 46 0.53 11.47 -8.83
CA SER A 46 1.74 11.13 -9.57
C SER A 46 1.48 9.83 -10.35
N PRO A 47 1.36 9.85 -11.69
CA PRO A 47 0.80 8.73 -12.45
C PRO A 47 1.75 7.54 -12.65
N SER A 48 2.83 7.45 -11.89
CA SER A 48 3.63 6.25 -11.81
C SER A 48 4.10 6.08 -10.38
N VAL A 49 3.59 5.04 -9.72
CA VAL A 49 4.40 4.38 -8.70
C VAL A 49 5.66 3.97 -9.43
N GLY A 50 6.75 4.73 -9.27
CA GLY A 50 7.99 4.49 -10.01
C GLY A 50 8.37 3.01 -9.92
N GLU A 51 8.97 2.46 -10.98
CA GLU A 51 9.28 1.02 -11.11
C GLU A 51 9.95 0.44 -9.85
N GLU A 52 10.86 1.19 -9.24
CA GLU A 52 11.53 0.84 -7.97
C GLU A 52 10.54 0.65 -6.80
N ARG A 53 9.51 1.49 -6.68
CA ARG A 53 8.50 1.38 -5.62
C ARG A 53 7.61 0.15 -5.82
N GLN A 54 7.28 -0.17 -7.06
CA GLN A 54 6.57 -1.42 -7.38
C GLN A 54 7.41 -2.64 -7.03
N GLN A 55 8.71 -2.63 -7.36
CA GLN A 55 9.65 -3.70 -6.99
C GLN A 55 9.80 -3.84 -5.47
N ILE A 56 9.93 -2.73 -4.73
CA ILE A 56 9.90 -2.73 -3.26
C ILE A 56 8.65 -3.43 -2.74
N MET A 57 7.47 -3.02 -3.21
CA MET A 57 6.23 -3.55 -2.69
C MET A 57 6.03 -5.03 -3.06
N ALA A 58 6.46 -5.43 -4.26
CA ALA A 58 6.51 -6.85 -4.63
C ALA A 58 7.44 -7.65 -3.69
N GLY A 59 8.62 -7.11 -3.39
CA GLY A 59 9.56 -7.71 -2.44
C GLY A 59 9.01 -7.84 -1.02
N VAL A 60 8.15 -6.93 -0.57
CA VAL A 60 7.46 -7.03 0.73
C VAL A 60 6.56 -8.27 0.77
N PHE A 61 5.83 -8.54 -0.31
CA PHE A 61 4.96 -9.72 -0.37
C PHE A 61 5.75 -11.01 -0.55
N ASP A 62 6.87 -11.00 -1.27
CA ASP A 62 7.80 -12.14 -1.32
C ASP A 62 8.35 -12.48 0.06
N LEU A 63 8.60 -11.47 0.90
CA LEU A 63 9.05 -11.65 2.27
C LEU A 63 7.96 -12.28 3.16
N LEU A 64 6.70 -11.84 3.03
CA LEU A 64 5.56 -12.48 3.72
C LEU A 64 5.41 -13.95 3.31
N GLU A 65 5.54 -14.26 2.02
CA GLU A 65 5.49 -15.63 1.52
C GLU A 65 6.63 -16.48 2.08
N THR A 66 7.84 -15.93 2.14
CA THR A 66 9.05 -16.64 2.65
C THR A 66 8.90 -17.10 4.10
N VAL A 67 8.13 -16.36 4.91
CA VAL A 67 7.81 -16.73 6.30
C VAL A 67 6.49 -17.48 6.44
N GLY A 68 5.90 -17.96 5.33
CA GLY A 68 4.73 -18.82 5.34
C GLY A 68 3.38 -18.09 5.41
N MET A 69 3.35 -16.76 5.26
CA MET A 69 2.11 -15.98 5.19
C MET A 69 1.60 -15.85 3.73
N THR A 70 1.59 -16.97 3.00
CA THR A 70 1.30 -17.03 1.56
C THR A 70 -0.03 -16.38 1.18
N TYR A 71 -1.09 -16.62 1.96
CA TYR A 71 -2.40 -16.00 1.70
C TYR A 71 -2.33 -14.46 1.67
N TRP A 72 -1.64 -13.86 2.65
CA TRP A 72 -1.51 -12.42 2.76
C TRP A 72 -0.57 -11.85 1.70
N ALA A 73 0.49 -12.59 1.34
CA ALA A 73 1.34 -12.24 0.22
C ALA A 73 0.56 -12.15 -1.09
N ASP A 74 -0.26 -13.16 -1.41
CA ASP A 74 -1.06 -13.19 -2.64
C ASP A 74 -2.14 -12.12 -2.65
N TYR A 75 -2.81 -11.89 -1.52
CA TYR A 75 -3.79 -10.83 -1.37
C TYR A 75 -3.16 -9.43 -1.57
N GLY A 76 -1.97 -9.22 -1.00
CA GLY A 76 -1.19 -8.00 -1.21
C GLY A 76 -0.76 -7.80 -2.66
N ARG A 77 -0.26 -8.85 -3.32
CA ARG A 77 0.08 -8.82 -4.75
C ARG A 77 -1.12 -8.47 -5.62
N GLN A 78 -2.32 -8.98 -5.29
CA GLN A 78 -3.54 -8.60 -5.99
C GLN A 78 -3.81 -7.09 -5.89
N PHE A 79 -3.67 -6.52 -4.69
CA PHE A 79 -3.83 -5.07 -4.48
C PHE A 79 -2.78 -4.27 -5.26
N LEU A 80 -1.54 -4.74 -5.28
CA LEU A 80 -0.47 -4.11 -6.04
C LEU A 80 -0.75 -4.14 -7.55
N HIS A 81 -1.05 -5.32 -8.09
CA HIS A 81 -1.33 -5.53 -9.51
C HIS A 81 -2.54 -4.74 -10.00
N THR A 82 -3.56 -4.57 -9.14
CA THR A 82 -4.76 -3.79 -9.47
C THR A 82 -4.59 -2.28 -9.24
N GLY A 83 -3.38 -1.82 -8.88
CA GLY A 83 -3.10 -0.39 -8.68
C GLY A 83 -3.78 0.21 -7.45
N ARG A 84 -4.12 -0.62 -6.46
CA ARG A 84 -4.82 -0.19 -5.24
C ARG A 84 -3.87 0.30 -4.15
N ILE A 85 -2.56 0.07 -4.28
CA ILE A 85 -1.52 0.58 -3.39
C ILE A 85 -0.88 1.80 -4.04
N LEU A 86 -1.01 2.95 -3.41
CA LEU A 86 -0.63 4.26 -3.97
C LEU A 86 0.25 5.06 -3.00
N PRO A 87 1.24 5.81 -3.50
CA PRO A 87 2.04 6.66 -2.66
C PRO A 87 1.24 7.89 -2.21
N ALA A 88 1.48 8.34 -0.98
CA ALA A 88 0.97 9.59 -0.42
C ALA A 88 2.08 10.30 0.37
N ASP A 89 1.96 11.62 0.55
CA ASP A 89 2.87 12.38 1.42
C ASP A 89 2.19 12.70 2.75
N PHE A 90 2.44 11.88 3.76
CA PHE A 90 1.99 12.07 5.13
C PHE A 90 3.00 12.87 5.98
N SER A 91 4.03 13.44 5.37
CA SER A 91 4.99 14.31 6.06
C SER A 91 4.36 15.64 6.47
N THR A 92 3.40 16.15 5.68
CA THR A 92 2.68 17.38 5.99
C THR A 92 1.17 17.23 5.77
N LYS A 93 0.38 17.64 6.77
CA LYS A 93 -1.09 17.53 6.77
C LYS A 93 -1.75 18.19 5.57
N THR A 94 -1.20 19.30 5.08
CA THR A 94 -1.77 20.07 3.97
C THR A 94 -1.39 19.53 2.59
N ALA A 95 -0.39 18.64 2.49
CA ALA A 95 0.06 18.08 1.23
C ALA A 95 -0.67 16.79 0.82
N ASN A 96 -1.32 16.09 1.77
CA ASN A 96 -2.15 14.93 1.45
C ASN A 96 -3.64 15.22 1.54
N ARG A 97 -4.38 14.44 0.76
CA ARG A 97 -5.83 14.52 0.62
C ARG A 97 -6.62 14.12 1.86
N PHE A 98 -5.98 13.52 2.87
CA PHE A 98 -6.65 13.05 4.08
C PHE A 98 -6.54 14.04 5.24
N GLY A 99 -5.68 15.05 5.13
CA GLY A 99 -5.44 15.97 6.22
C GLY A 99 -4.76 15.30 7.42
N LEU A 100 -3.92 14.29 7.18
CA LEU A 100 -3.25 13.49 8.21
C LEU A 100 -1.74 13.70 8.15
N SER A 101 -1.04 13.50 9.25
CA SER A 101 0.43 13.57 9.27
C SER A 101 0.99 12.54 10.25
N GLY A 102 2.16 11.98 9.91
CA GLY A 102 2.86 11.02 10.76
C GLY A 102 2.33 9.58 10.72
N TYR A 103 1.51 9.26 9.73
CA TYR A 103 1.06 7.89 9.47
C TYR A 103 1.99 7.21 8.46
N ASP A 104 2.23 5.91 8.65
CA ASP A 104 3.03 5.07 7.74
C ASP A 104 2.22 4.66 6.49
N ALA A 105 0.96 4.28 6.70
CA ALA A 105 0.01 3.98 5.65
C ALA A 105 -1.43 4.17 6.15
N ILE A 106 -2.39 4.12 5.23
CA ILE A 106 -3.83 4.23 5.48
C ILE A 106 -4.61 3.37 4.48
N ALA A 107 -5.42 2.45 4.99
CA ALA A 107 -6.46 1.75 4.27
C ALA A 107 -7.70 2.62 4.14
N HIS A 108 -7.90 3.22 2.97
CA HIS A 108 -9.09 3.97 2.65
C HIS A 108 -10.17 3.05 2.07
N LEU A 109 -10.93 2.41 2.98
CA LEU A 109 -11.97 1.42 2.65
C LEU A 109 -12.99 1.90 1.60
N PRO A 110 -13.54 3.14 1.67
CA PRO A 110 -14.54 3.60 0.71
C PRO A 110 -14.05 3.63 -0.74
N GLU A 111 -12.77 3.91 -0.97
CA GLU A 111 -12.19 3.93 -2.31
C GLU A 111 -11.53 2.61 -2.70
N GLY A 112 -11.47 1.65 -1.78
CA GLY A 112 -10.76 0.41 -2.04
C GLY A 112 -9.25 0.61 -2.15
N ARG A 113 -8.63 1.61 -1.52
CA ARG A 113 -7.20 1.94 -1.74
C ARG A 113 -6.37 1.91 -0.47
N ILE A 114 -5.11 1.50 -0.58
CA ILE A 114 -4.09 1.66 0.44
C ILE A 114 -3.18 2.81 0.02
N TYR A 115 -3.03 3.80 0.89
CA TYR A 115 -2.10 4.90 0.70
C TYR A 115 -0.91 4.69 1.61
N VAL A 116 0.31 4.66 1.06
CA VAL A 116 1.54 4.45 1.83
C VAL A 116 2.38 5.71 1.77
N ASP A 117 2.89 6.15 2.92
CA ASP A 117 3.78 7.30 2.97
C ASP A 117 5.00 7.08 2.08
N VAL A 118 5.39 8.10 1.32
CA VAL A 118 6.55 8.03 0.42
C VAL A 118 7.86 7.75 1.15
N THR A 119 8.03 8.26 2.37
CA THR A 119 9.22 8.04 3.19
C THR A 119 9.21 6.63 3.76
N THR A 120 8.06 6.15 4.25
CA THR A 120 7.90 4.77 4.73
C THR A 120 8.16 3.76 3.62
N TRP A 121 7.55 3.94 2.44
CA TRP A 121 7.74 3.02 1.31
C TRP A 121 9.21 2.86 0.93
N THR A 122 10.00 3.95 0.97
CA THR A 122 11.37 3.94 0.44
C THR A 122 12.47 3.88 1.49
N GLY A 123 12.14 4.11 2.75
CA GLY A 123 13.12 4.23 3.85
C GLY A 123 12.91 3.24 4.99
N MET A 124 11.73 2.63 5.10
CA MET A 124 11.46 1.66 6.17
C MET A 124 12.10 0.30 5.87
N PRO A 125 12.66 -0.41 6.87
CA PRO A 125 13.13 -1.78 6.69
C PRO A 125 12.00 -2.69 6.16
N PRO A 126 12.31 -3.61 5.23
CA PRO A 126 11.28 -4.38 4.49
C PRO A 126 10.32 -5.14 5.38
N ARG A 127 10.80 -5.68 6.50
CA ARG A 127 9.96 -6.38 7.48
C ARG A 127 8.97 -5.48 8.22
N MET A 128 9.34 -4.23 8.50
CA MET A 128 8.45 -3.25 9.12
C MET A 128 7.47 -2.73 8.07
N LEU A 129 7.91 -2.57 6.82
CA LEU A 129 6.98 -2.29 5.72
C LEU A 129 6.00 -3.47 5.52
N ALA A 130 6.44 -4.71 5.73
CA ALA A 130 5.57 -5.89 5.72
C ALA A 130 4.55 -5.87 6.87
N THR A 131 4.92 -5.41 8.07
CA THR A 131 3.95 -5.25 9.17
C THR A 131 2.92 -4.19 8.85
N VAL A 132 3.36 -3.04 8.32
CA VAL A 132 2.47 -1.95 7.87
C VAL A 132 1.50 -2.47 6.82
N MET A 133 2.00 -3.12 5.76
CA MET A 133 1.14 -3.63 4.70
C MET A 133 0.19 -4.74 5.19
N LEU A 134 0.62 -5.57 6.14
CA LEU A 134 -0.25 -6.57 6.74
C LEU A 134 -1.40 -5.91 7.50
N ASP A 135 -1.15 -4.84 8.28
CA ASP A 135 -2.19 -4.05 8.96
C ASP A 135 -3.21 -3.49 7.95
N GLU A 136 -2.73 -2.83 6.90
CA GLU A 136 -3.61 -2.22 5.92
C GLU A 136 -4.43 -3.25 5.12
N LEU A 137 -3.86 -4.42 4.83
CA LEU A 137 -4.59 -5.52 4.20
C LEU A 137 -5.64 -6.13 5.13
N CYS A 138 -5.38 -6.17 6.44
CA CYS A 138 -6.35 -6.62 7.43
C CYS A 138 -7.58 -5.72 7.45
N HIS A 139 -7.38 -4.40 7.40
CA HIS A 139 -8.50 -3.46 7.33
C HIS A 139 -9.43 -3.76 6.16
N PHE A 140 -8.87 -4.10 4.98
CA PHE A 140 -9.66 -4.50 3.82
C PHE A 140 -10.32 -5.87 3.96
N TYR A 141 -9.60 -6.86 4.47
CA TYR A 141 -10.10 -8.23 4.57
C TYR A 141 -11.25 -8.34 5.58
N PHE A 142 -11.09 -7.72 6.74
CA PHE A 142 -12.09 -7.73 7.81
C PHE A 142 -13.09 -6.57 7.72
N ASN A 143 -12.90 -5.64 6.76
CA ASN A 143 -13.73 -4.46 6.56
C ASN A 143 -13.92 -3.65 7.86
N THR A 144 -12.81 -3.36 8.54
CA THR A 144 -12.77 -2.72 9.85
C THR A 144 -11.56 -1.82 9.99
N SER A 145 -11.66 -0.76 10.79
CA SER A 145 -10.50 0.05 11.22
C SER A 145 -9.91 -0.43 12.56
N ASN A 146 -10.41 -1.53 13.12
CA ASN A 146 -9.90 -2.11 14.36
C ASN A 146 -8.60 -2.89 14.08
N HIS A 147 -7.60 -2.72 14.96
CA HIS A 147 -6.30 -3.37 14.87
C HIS A 147 -6.24 -4.73 15.60
N GLU A 148 -7.32 -5.18 16.28
CA GLU A 148 -7.32 -6.46 17.00
C GLU A 148 -6.98 -7.67 16.12
N ASP A 149 -7.57 -7.74 14.92
CA ASP A 149 -7.29 -8.79 13.96
C ASP A 149 -5.85 -8.71 13.44
N TYR A 150 -5.34 -7.48 13.22
CA TYR A 150 -3.94 -7.25 12.88
C TYR A 150 -3.02 -7.70 14.02
N TYR A 151 -3.30 -7.39 15.28
CA TYR A 151 -2.44 -7.81 16.40
C TYR A 151 -2.30 -9.32 16.52
N ARG A 152 -3.34 -10.09 16.14
CA ARG A 152 -3.21 -11.55 16.01
C ARG A 152 -2.22 -11.91 14.90
N LEU A 153 -2.36 -11.31 13.73
CA LEU A 153 -1.53 -11.59 12.56
C LEU A 153 -0.08 -11.12 12.71
N ASP A 154 0.16 -9.98 13.36
CA ASP A 154 1.52 -9.52 13.72
C ASP A 154 2.20 -10.52 14.67
N ARG A 155 1.48 -11.10 15.63
CA ARG A 155 2.04 -12.18 16.47
C ARG A 155 2.39 -13.42 15.66
N GLU A 156 1.55 -13.79 14.70
CA GLU A 156 1.82 -14.93 13.79
C GLU A 156 3.03 -14.65 12.90
N LEU A 157 3.12 -13.46 12.31
CA LEU A 157 4.25 -13.00 11.53
C LEU A 157 5.55 -13.08 12.34
N ARG A 158 5.57 -12.52 13.56
CA ARG A 158 6.76 -12.54 14.44
C ARG A 158 7.18 -13.95 14.82
N ARG A 159 6.22 -14.85 15.06
CA ARG A 159 6.49 -16.27 15.36
C ARG A 159 7.08 -16.98 14.15
N ALA A 160 6.44 -16.84 12.99
CA ALA A 160 6.88 -17.48 11.76
C ALA A 160 8.26 -16.97 11.31
N TRP A 161 8.49 -15.66 11.46
CA TRP A 161 9.79 -15.03 11.26
C TRP A 161 10.86 -15.64 12.17
N SER A 162 10.59 -15.71 13.47
CA SER A 162 11.57 -16.24 14.43
C SER A 162 11.86 -17.73 14.18
N ALA A 163 10.85 -18.50 13.79
CA ALA A 163 11.02 -19.90 13.40
C ALA A 163 11.86 -20.05 12.13
N ARG A 164 11.69 -19.17 11.13
CA ARG A 164 12.42 -19.21 9.86
C ARG A 164 13.89 -18.86 10.02
N TYR A 165 14.20 -17.84 10.81
CA TYR A 165 15.55 -17.28 10.93
C TYR A 165 16.27 -17.64 12.24
N GLY A 166 15.61 -18.37 13.15
CA GLY A 166 16.19 -18.80 14.42
C GLY A 166 16.48 -17.66 15.41
N ARG A 167 15.93 -16.46 15.18
CA ARG A 167 16.20 -15.25 15.98
C ARG A 167 14.94 -14.40 16.15
N PRO A 168 14.76 -13.69 17.28
CA PRO A 168 13.61 -12.83 17.50
C PRO A 168 13.44 -11.76 16.41
N PHE A 169 12.19 -11.44 16.08
CA PHE A 169 11.86 -10.38 15.11
C PHE A 169 12.59 -9.06 15.41
N SER A 170 12.76 -8.69 16.69
CA SER A 170 13.46 -7.47 17.10
C SER A 170 14.96 -7.46 16.80
N GLU A 171 15.61 -8.63 16.77
CA GLU A 171 17.07 -8.75 16.69
C GLU A 171 17.61 -8.79 15.26
N ILE A 172 16.76 -9.09 14.28
CA ILE A 172 17.17 -9.05 12.87
C ILE A 172 17.11 -7.59 12.44
N GLY A 173 18.24 -6.88 12.48
CA GLY A 173 18.37 -5.46 12.14
C GLY A 173 18.76 -5.21 10.68
N PRO A 174 18.72 -3.97 10.19
CA PRO A 174 19.02 -3.62 8.78
C PRO A 174 20.38 -4.09 8.25
N GLY A 175 21.35 -4.36 9.13
CA GLY A 175 22.67 -4.89 8.77
C GLY A 175 22.74 -6.42 8.60
N ASP A 176 21.62 -7.14 8.77
CA ASP A 176 21.56 -8.59 8.59
C ASP A 176 21.52 -8.96 7.09
N GLU A 177 22.28 -10.00 6.68
CA GLU A 177 22.46 -10.36 5.27
C GLU A 177 21.13 -10.66 4.56
N VAL A 178 20.15 -11.21 5.29
CA VAL A 178 18.80 -11.44 4.76
C VAL A 178 18.16 -10.14 4.24
N TYR A 179 18.35 -9.01 4.94
CA TYR A 179 17.85 -7.73 4.48
C TYR A 179 18.74 -7.10 3.45
N LEU A 180 20.06 -7.25 3.56
CA LEU A 180 20.98 -6.72 2.57
C LEU A 180 20.72 -7.37 1.20
N GLU A 181 20.46 -8.67 1.16
CA GLU A 181 20.05 -9.40 -0.05
C GLU A 181 18.75 -8.83 -0.62
N TRP A 182 17.74 -8.62 0.23
CA TRP A 182 16.46 -8.03 -0.19
C TRP A 182 16.65 -6.61 -0.75
N TRP A 183 17.40 -5.76 -0.05
CA TRP A 183 17.66 -4.38 -0.44
C TRP A 183 18.40 -4.30 -1.76
N ARG A 184 19.42 -5.15 -1.96
CA ARG A 184 20.13 -5.28 -3.23
C ARG A 184 19.18 -5.68 -4.37
N ARG A 185 18.21 -6.55 -4.11
CA ARG A 185 17.30 -7.09 -5.12
C ARG A 185 16.17 -6.13 -5.51
N PHE A 186 15.51 -5.51 -4.55
CA PHE A 186 14.25 -4.79 -4.78
C PHE A 186 14.36 -3.27 -4.63
N ALA A 187 15.43 -2.79 -3.98
CA ALA A 187 15.58 -1.38 -3.63
C ALA A 187 17.04 -0.92 -3.68
N PRO A 188 17.78 -1.18 -4.77
CA PRO A 188 19.24 -1.01 -4.80
C PRO A 188 19.68 0.45 -4.57
N LYS A 189 18.89 1.45 -4.95
CA LYS A 189 19.27 2.85 -4.68
C LYS A 189 19.12 3.21 -3.21
N ALA A 190 18.06 2.73 -2.57
CA ALA A 190 17.85 2.91 -1.14
C ALA A 190 18.90 2.14 -0.33
N TYR A 191 19.27 0.94 -0.78
CA TYR A 191 20.42 0.19 -0.25
C TYR A 191 21.71 1.02 -0.28
N HIS A 192 22.06 1.59 -1.44
CA HIS A 192 23.27 2.41 -1.57
C HIS A 192 23.25 3.66 -0.68
N ARG A 193 22.07 4.30 -0.51
CA ARG A 193 21.93 5.44 0.43
C ARG A 193 22.16 5.00 1.87
N TRP A 194 21.56 3.89 2.29
CA TRP A 194 21.78 3.33 3.62
C TRP A 194 23.25 2.97 3.83
N GLN A 195 23.89 2.30 2.87
CA GLN A 195 25.30 1.91 2.97
C GLN A 195 26.23 3.12 3.16
N LYS A 196 25.99 4.21 2.42
CA LYS A 196 26.74 5.47 2.60
C LYS A 196 26.56 6.10 3.99
N GLN A 197 25.42 5.89 4.65
CA GLN A 197 25.19 6.38 6.01
C GLN A 197 25.86 5.50 7.08
N GLN A 198 26.18 4.25 6.76
CA GLN A 198 26.86 3.32 7.67
C GLN A 198 28.39 3.39 7.57
N THR A 199 28.94 3.84 6.44
CA THR A 199 30.38 4.06 6.30
C THR A 199 30.72 5.47 6.79
N PRO A 200 31.38 5.66 7.95
CA PRO A 200 31.91 6.98 8.29
C PRO A 200 32.89 7.41 7.18
N GLU A 201 32.76 8.64 6.68
CA GLU A 201 33.77 9.18 5.77
C GLU A 201 35.15 9.15 6.44
N PRO A 202 36.22 8.83 5.69
CA PRO A 202 37.58 8.75 6.23
C PRO A 202 38.11 10.09 6.75
#